data_AF-A0A3D4B8A0-F1
#
_entry.id   AF-A0A3D4B8A0-F1
#
_cell.length_a   1.000
_cell.length_b   1.000
_cell.length_c   1.000
_cell.angle_alpha   90.00
_cell.angle_beta   90.00
_cell.angle_gamma   90.00
#
_symmetry.space_group_name_H-M   'P 1'
#
loop_
_entity.id
_entity.type
_entity.pdbx_description
1 polymer ?
#
loop_
_entity_poly.entity_id
_entity_poly.type
_entity_poly.pdbx_seq_one_letter_code
_entity_poly.pdbx_strand_id
1 'polypeptide(L)'
;MQGDAKWSSRGQKRHAAVWMVQKIFGQWDALLAEEAVPADYPYLVGLHTYTRGSAHVGVGDLDGGKRQLQTLEKMLQDPEIDSARIGVAPVSAVLSLAYAGLDGEIKEAEGDLDGA
;
A
#
# COMPACT_ATOMS: atom_id res chain seq x y z
N MET A 1 10.44 -25.98 -4.73
CA MET A 1 9.97 -24.87 -5.58
C MET A 1 11.03 -23.79 -5.53
N GLN A 2 11.84 -23.66 -6.58
CA GLN A 2 12.91 -22.66 -6.65
C GLN A 2 12.23 -21.31 -6.90
N GLY A 3 12.05 -20.49 -5.85
CA GLY A 3 11.38 -19.21 -5.97
C GLY A 3 12.19 -18.27 -6.85
N ASP A 4 11.58 -17.77 -7.94
CA ASP A 4 12.21 -16.81 -8.84
C ASP A 4 12.81 -15.64 -8.05
N ALA A 5 14.10 -15.35 -8.26
CA ALA A 5 14.83 -14.31 -7.52
C ALA A 5 14.14 -12.92 -7.55
N LYS A 6 13.33 -12.66 -8.59
CA LYS A 6 12.49 -11.46 -8.75
C LYS A 6 11.48 -11.27 -7.61
N TRP A 7 10.97 -12.35 -7.03
CA TRP A 7 9.93 -12.33 -6.00
C TRP A 7 10.44 -12.64 -4.58
N SER A 8 11.76 -12.71 -4.40
CA SER A 8 12.37 -12.76 -3.07
C SER A 8 11.95 -11.55 -2.22
N SER A 9 12.01 -11.64 -0.89
CA SER A 9 11.72 -10.49 0.00
C SER A 9 12.54 -9.25 -0.36
N ARG A 10 13.76 -9.42 -0.88
CA ARG A 10 14.60 -8.32 -1.36
C ARG A 10 14.09 -7.73 -2.68
N GLY A 11 13.62 -8.56 -3.61
CA GLY A 11 12.99 -8.13 -4.85
C GLY A 11 11.72 -7.32 -4.59
N GLN A 12 10.85 -7.83 -3.73
CA GLN A 12 9.62 -7.14 -3.32
C GLN A 12 9.91 -5.76 -2.69
N LYS A 13 10.86 -5.68 -1.74
CA LYS A 13 11.25 -4.40 -1.12
C LYS A 13 11.77 -3.37 -2.13
N ARG A 14 12.45 -3.81 -3.20
CA ARG A 14 12.94 -2.90 -4.25
C ARG A 14 11.80 -2.28 -5.05
N HIS A 15 10.80 -3.08 -5.45
CA HIS A 15 9.62 -2.56 -6.12
C HIS A 15 8.85 -1.57 -5.24
N ALA A 16 8.56 -1.98 -4.00
CA ALA A 16 7.91 -1.13 -3.02
C ALA A 16 8.66 0.19 -2.78
N ALA A 17 10.00 0.17 -2.73
CA ALA A 17 10.80 1.39 -2.55
C ALA A 17 10.62 2.39 -3.70
N VAL A 18 10.47 1.92 -4.95
CA VAL A 18 10.21 2.80 -6.10
C VAL A 18 8.86 3.51 -5.93
N TRP A 19 7.80 2.77 -5.59
CA TRP A 19 6.47 3.36 -5.35
C TRP A 19 6.46 4.35 -4.19
N MET A 20 7.18 4.05 -3.11
CA MET A 20 7.30 4.96 -1.97
C MET A 20 8.00 6.27 -2.36
N VAL A 21 9.06 6.20 -3.18
CA VAL A 21 9.73 7.42 -3.70
C VAL A 21 8.80 8.21 -4.59
N GLN A 22 8.08 7.55 -5.51
CA GLN A 22 7.08 8.20 -6.36
C GLN A 22 6.01 8.90 -5.51
N LYS A 23 5.53 8.25 -4.45
CA LYS A 23 4.57 8.85 -3.50
C LYS A 23 5.14 10.10 -2.82
N ILE A 24 6.35 10.00 -2.27
CA ILE A 24 7.00 11.11 -1.55
C ILE A 24 7.12 12.36 -2.44
N PHE A 25 7.41 12.17 -3.73
CA PHE A 25 7.58 13.27 -4.68
C PHE A 25 6.33 13.60 -5.50
N GLY A 26 5.16 13.04 -5.14
CA GLY A 26 3.89 13.35 -5.78
C GLY A 26 3.79 12.93 -7.25
N GLN A 27 4.46 11.85 -7.65
CA GLN A 27 4.37 11.29 -9.00
C GLN A 27 3.09 10.45 -9.16
N TRP A 28 1.92 11.09 -9.00
CA TRP A 28 0.62 10.44 -8.91
C TRP A 28 0.24 9.68 -10.18
N ASP A 29 0.46 10.29 -11.35
CA ASP A 29 0.15 9.65 -12.64
C ASP A 29 0.91 8.33 -12.82
N ALA A 30 2.17 8.28 -12.37
CA ALA A 30 2.98 7.06 -12.43
C ALA A 30 2.43 5.96 -11.52
N LEU A 31 1.98 6.31 -10.32
CA LEU A 31 1.37 5.37 -9.37
C LEU A 31 -0.01 4.88 -9.82
N LEU A 32 -0.80 5.74 -10.47
CA LEU A 32 -2.12 5.37 -10.98
C LEU A 32 -2.03 4.46 -12.23
N ALA A 33 -0.96 4.62 -13.01
CA ALA A 33 -0.66 3.82 -14.21
C ALA A 33 0.00 2.46 -13.92
N GLU A 34 0.43 2.21 -12.67
CA GLU A 34 1.05 0.94 -12.28
C GLU A 34 0.09 -0.24 -12.46
N GLU A 35 0.65 -1.37 -12.90
CA GLU A 35 -0.13 -2.58 -13.12
C GLU A 35 -0.51 -3.25 -11.79
N ALA A 36 -1.61 -4.00 -11.82
CA ALA A 36 -2.03 -4.74 -10.63
C ALA A 36 -0.98 -5.79 -10.23
N VAL A 37 -0.65 -5.80 -8.94
CA VAL A 37 0.25 -6.80 -8.36
C VAL A 37 -0.46 -8.15 -8.25
N PRO A 38 0.19 -9.28 -8.60
CA PRO A 38 -0.36 -10.61 -8.35
C PRO A 38 -0.67 -10.86 -6.87
N ALA A 39 -1.81 -11.51 -6.60
CA ALA A 39 -2.30 -11.74 -5.24
C ALA A 39 -1.37 -12.57 -4.35
N ASP A 40 -0.48 -13.37 -4.94
CA ASP A 40 0.52 -14.20 -4.23
C ASP A 40 1.56 -13.37 -3.44
N TYR A 41 1.58 -12.05 -3.60
CA TYR A 41 2.54 -11.14 -2.95
C TYR A 41 1.82 -10.13 -2.03
N PRO A 42 1.27 -10.54 -0.88
CA PRO A 42 0.45 -9.69 -0.03
C PRO A 42 1.16 -8.42 0.44
N TYR A 43 2.48 -8.46 0.65
CA TYR A 43 3.28 -7.27 0.95
C TYR A 43 3.27 -6.24 -0.20
N LEU A 44 3.46 -6.70 -1.44
CA LEU A 44 3.43 -5.81 -2.60
C LEU A 44 2.02 -5.34 -2.91
N VAL A 45 1.02 -6.22 -2.82
CA VAL A 45 -0.39 -5.86 -3.00
C VAL A 45 -0.77 -4.74 -2.03
N GLY A 46 -0.40 -4.87 -0.75
CA GLY A 46 -0.73 -3.85 0.24
C GLY A 46 0.02 -2.53 0.02
N LEU A 47 1.32 -2.54 -0.31
CA LEU A 47 2.03 -1.28 -0.59
C LEU A 47 1.64 -0.62 -1.91
N HIS A 48 1.29 -1.40 -2.93
CA HIS A 48 0.70 -0.89 -4.16
C HIS A 48 -0.67 -0.26 -3.88
N THR A 49 -1.53 -0.94 -3.11
CA THR A 49 -2.84 -0.42 -2.68
C THR A 49 -2.70 0.90 -1.93
N TYR A 50 -1.75 0.96 -0.98
CA TYR A 50 -1.46 2.17 -0.22
C TYR A 50 -1.04 3.34 -1.12
N THR A 51 0.02 3.15 -1.90
CA THR A 51 0.59 4.22 -2.74
C THR A 51 -0.38 4.65 -3.85
N ARG A 52 -1.20 3.74 -4.39
CA ARG A 52 -2.29 4.08 -5.30
C ARG A 52 -3.42 4.85 -4.61
N GLY A 53 -3.76 4.49 -3.36
CA GLY A 53 -4.72 5.23 -2.55
C GLY A 53 -4.27 6.68 -2.31
N SER A 54 -3.01 6.85 -1.92
CA SER A 54 -2.40 8.18 -1.78
C SER A 54 -2.39 8.96 -3.09
N ALA A 55 -2.14 8.30 -4.22
CA ALA A 55 -2.20 8.95 -5.52
C ALA A 55 -3.62 9.42 -5.87
N HIS A 56 -4.66 8.62 -5.57
CA HIS A 56 -6.05 9.05 -5.70
C HIS A 56 -6.35 10.28 -4.84
N VAL A 57 -5.95 10.29 -3.57
CA VAL A 57 -6.10 11.45 -2.67
C VAL A 57 -5.35 12.67 -3.23
N GLY A 58 -4.11 12.48 -3.68
CA GLY A 58 -3.25 13.54 -4.22
C GLY A 58 -3.78 14.21 -5.49
N VAL A 59 -4.64 13.54 -6.25
CA VAL A 59 -5.34 14.12 -7.41
C VAL A 59 -6.78 14.57 -7.10
N GLY A 60 -7.20 14.50 -5.84
CA GLY A 60 -8.53 14.91 -5.38
C GLY A 60 -9.64 13.86 -5.54
N ASP A 61 -9.31 12.62 -5.92
CA ASP A 61 -10.25 11.50 -5.98
C ASP A 61 -10.36 10.80 -4.62
N LEU A 62 -11.07 11.43 -3.68
CA LEU A 62 -11.26 10.89 -2.33
C LEU A 62 -11.98 9.55 -2.32
N ASP A 63 -12.95 9.34 -3.22
CA ASP A 63 -13.64 8.05 -3.32
C ASP A 63 -12.67 6.94 -3.77
N GLY A 64 -11.74 7.26 -4.66
CA GLY A 64 -10.61 6.39 -5.01
C GLY A 64 -9.74 6.03 -3.82
N GLY A 65 -9.35 7.02 -3.03
CA GLY A 65 -8.60 6.82 -1.77
C GLY A 65 -9.34 5.87 -0.82
N LYS A 66 -10.62 6.14 -0.55
CA LYS A 66 -11.47 5.32 0.35
C LYS A 66 -11.62 3.87 -0.13
N ARG A 67 -11.73 3.64 -1.45
CA ARG A 67 -11.76 2.27 -2.00
C ARG A 67 -10.46 1.50 -1.73
N GLN A 68 -9.31 2.17 -1.82
CA GLN A 68 -8.03 1.55 -1.47
C GLN A 68 -7.90 1.31 0.05
N LEU A 69 -8.39 2.24 0.87
CA LEU A 69 -8.42 2.07 2.33
C LEU A 69 -9.26 0.84 2.74
N GLN A 70 -10.45 0.67 2.17
CA GLN A 70 -11.29 -0.52 2.37
C GLN A 70 -10.60 -1.81 1.90
N THR A 71 -9.74 -1.73 0.88
CA THR A 71 -8.97 -2.88 0.42
C THR A 71 -7.90 -3.27 1.45
N LEU A 72 -7.18 -2.29 2.02
CA LEU A 72 -6.25 -2.52 3.13
C LEU A 72 -6.96 -3.09 4.36
N GLU A 73 -8.15 -2.58 4.70
CA GLU A 73 -8.96 -3.08 5.81
C GLU A 73 -9.28 -4.58 5.63
N LYS A 74 -9.76 -4.97 4.44
CA LYS A 74 -10.05 -6.38 4.13
C LYS A 74 -8.82 -7.28 4.21
N MET A 75 -7.67 -6.79 3.75
CA MET A 75 -6.41 -7.54 3.88
C MET A 75 -6.02 -7.74 5.34
N LEU A 76 -6.23 -6.73 6.19
CA LEU A 76 -5.93 -6.81 7.62
C LEU A 76 -6.90 -7.71 8.40
N GLN A 77 -8.09 -7.97 7.87
CA GLN A 77 -9.06 -8.93 8.42
C GLN A 77 -8.74 -10.39 8.05
N ASP A 78 -7.86 -10.64 7.08
CA ASP A 78 -7.42 -11.99 6.71
C ASP A 78 -6.49 -12.56 7.79
N PRO A 79 -6.85 -13.65 8.49
CA PRO A 79 -6.00 -14.23 9.54
C PRO A 79 -4.64 -14.70 9.03
N GLU A 80 -4.50 -15.02 7.74
CA GLU A 80 -3.23 -15.47 7.16
C GLU A 80 -2.23 -14.33 6.95
N ILE A 81 -2.69 -13.07 6.97
CA ILE A 81 -1.83 -11.89 6.73
C ILE A 81 -0.76 -11.71 7.82
N ASP A 82 -1.03 -12.16 9.04
CA ASP A 82 -0.09 -12.08 10.16
C ASP A 82 1.01 -13.16 10.10
N SER A 83 0.67 -14.30 9.48
CA SER A 83 1.60 -15.38 9.20
C SER A 83 2.56 -15.03 8.06
N ALA A 84 2.13 -14.20 7.09
CA ALA A 84 2.97 -13.72 6.01
C ALA A 84 4.12 -12.82 6.52
N ARG A 85 5.32 -12.96 5.95
CA ARG A 85 6.54 -12.27 6.40
C ARG A 85 7.26 -11.55 5.27
N ILE A 86 7.85 -10.40 5.60
CA ILE A 86 8.72 -9.63 4.71
C ILE A 86 10.09 -9.35 5.36
N GLY A 87 10.97 -10.34 5.28
CA GLY A 87 12.12 -10.41 6.18
C GLY A 87 11.65 -10.88 7.56
N VAL A 88 11.96 -10.13 8.62
CA VAL A 88 11.57 -10.50 9.99
C VAL A 88 10.20 -9.96 10.42
N ALA A 89 9.69 -8.94 9.72
CA ALA A 89 8.43 -8.30 10.05
C ALA A 89 7.23 -9.08 9.51
N PRO A 90 6.13 -9.20 10.27
CA PRO A 90 4.86 -9.65 9.73
C PRO A 90 4.31 -8.62 8.73
N VAL A 91 3.67 -9.10 7.67
CA VAL A 91 3.06 -8.24 6.65
C VAL A 91 1.94 -7.41 7.26
N SER A 92 1.12 -8.01 8.14
CA SER A 92 0.10 -7.34 8.93
C SER A 92 0.58 -6.01 9.53
N ALA A 93 1.71 -6.01 10.24
CA ALA A 93 2.24 -4.80 10.88
C ALA A 93 2.61 -3.69 9.87
N VAL A 94 3.14 -4.07 8.70
CA VAL A 94 3.42 -3.08 7.65
C VAL A 94 2.13 -2.52 7.07
N LEU A 95 1.12 -3.38 6.84
CA LEU A 95 -0.16 -2.94 6.29
C LEU A 95 -0.99 -2.12 7.28
N SER A 96 -0.87 -2.36 8.58
CA SER A 96 -1.46 -1.50 9.61
C SER A 96 -0.92 -0.08 9.53
N LEU A 97 0.39 0.08 9.32
CA LEU A 97 1.01 1.40 9.14
C LEU A 97 0.53 2.05 7.84
N ALA A 98 0.44 1.27 6.77
CA ALA A 98 -0.04 1.76 5.47
C ALA A 98 -1.52 2.20 5.54
N TYR A 99 -2.36 1.43 6.24
CA TYR A 99 -3.76 1.78 6.50
C TYR A 99 -3.85 3.10 7.28
N ALA A 100 -3.14 3.22 8.40
CA ALA A 100 -3.15 4.43 9.22
C ALA A 100 -2.66 5.65 8.44
N GLY A 101 -1.60 5.49 7.62
CA GLY A 101 -1.10 6.56 6.76
C GLY A 101 -2.12 7.02 5.73
N LEU A 102 -2.80 6.09 5.05
CA LEU A 102 -3.82 6.44 4.06
C LEU A 102 -5.07 7.06 4.69
N ASP A 103 -5.50 6.53 5.84
CA ASP A 103 -6.64 7.07 6.60
C ASP A 103 -6.37 8.52 7.02
N GLY A 104 -5.17 8.82 7.53
CA GLY A 104 -4.75 10.18 7.85
C GLY A 104 -4.71 11.10 6.62
N GLU A 105 -4.14 10.63 5.51
CA GLU A 105 -4.11 11.38 4.24
C GLU A 105 -5.53 11.72 3.72
N ILE A 106 -6.48 10.78 3.85
CA ILE A 106 -7.88 11.01 3.46
C ILE A 106 -8.51 12.06 4.37
N LYS A 107 -8.34 11.95 5.69
CA LYS A 107 -8.91 12.91 6.66
C LYS A 107 -8.33 14.30 6.49
N GLU A 108 -7.01 14.42 6.28
CA GLU A 108 -6.36 15.68 5.96
C GLU A 108 -7.01 16.32 4.72
N ALA A 109 -7.21 15.54 3.65
CA ALA A 109 -7.84 16.02 2.43
C ALA A 109 -9.35 16.35 2.59
N GLU A 110 -10.02 15.76 3.58
CA GLU A 110 -11.39 16.13 4.01
C GLU A 110 -11.43 17.37 4.92
N GLY A 111 -10.27 17.85 5.37
CA GLY A 111 -10.12 18.99 6.28
C GLY A 111 -10.17 18.63 7.77
N ASP A 112 -10.18 17.34 8.11
CA ASP A 112 -10.10 16.83 9.48
C ASP A 112 -8.64 16.68 9.93
N LEU A 113 -8.01 17.80 10.29
CA LEU A 113 -6.60 17.84 10.72
C LEU A 113 -6.37 17.24 12.12
N ASP A 114 -7.40 17.21 12.97
CA ASP A 114 -7.28 16.63 14.32
C ASP A 114 -7.37 15.09 14.27
N GLY A 115 -8.09 14.55 13.29
CA GLY A 115 -8.24 13.12 13.06
C GLY A 115 -7.15 12.47 12.20
N ALA A 116 -6.33 13.28 11.52
CA ALA A 116 -5.21 12.87 10.67
C ALA A 116 -3.93 12.59 11.46
#